data_AF-A0A434GKY6-F1
#
_entry.id   AF-A0A434GKY6-F1
#
_cell.length_a   1.000
_cell.length_b   1.000
_cell.length_c   1.000
_cell.angle_alpha   90.00
_cell.angle_beta   90.00
_cell.angle_gamma   90.00
#
_symmetry.space_group_name_H-M   'P 1'
#
loop_
_entity.id
_entity.type
_entity.pdbx_description
1 polymer ?
#
loop_
_entity_poly.entity_id
_entity_poly.type
_entity_poly.pdbx_seq_one_letter_code
_entity_poly.pdbx_strand_id
1 'polypeptide(L)' 'EGTYGYCEETGEPIALKRLDARPIATLSIEAQERHERREKVYRDD' A
#
# COMPACT_ATOMS: atom_id res chain seq x y z
N GLU A 1 -15.39 -0.27 10.51
CA GLU A 1 -15.00 -1.63 10.93
C GLU A 1 -13.66 -1.97 10.29
N GLY A 2 -12.78 -2.62 11.06
CA GLY A 2 -11.33 -2.59 10.85
C GLY A 2 -10.84 -3.45 9.69
N THR A 3 -10.31 -2.81 8.65
CA THR A 3 -9.51 -3.39 7.57
C THR A 3 -8.02 -3.51 7.95
N TYR A 4 -7.68 -3.44 9.24
CA TYR A 4 -6.29 -3.47 9.71
C TYR A 4 -5.60 -4.75 9.22
N GLY A 5 -4.46 -4.57 8.54
CA GLY A 5 -3.69 -5.66 7.98
C GLY A 5 -4.17 -6.15 6.62
N TYR A 6 -5.09 -5.47 5.95
CA TYR A 6 -5.50 -5.72 4.57
C TYR A 6 -5.33 -4.47 3.71
N CYS A 7 -4.92 -4.68 2.46
CA CYS A 7 -4.73 -3.62 1.48
C CYS A 7 -6.07 -3.01 1.08
N GLU A 8 -6.22 -1.70 1.22
CA GLU A 8 -7.47 -1.00 0.85
C GLU A 8 -7.77 -1.05 -0.67
N GLU A 9 -6.76 -1.19 -1.53
CA GLU A 9 -6.95 -1.26 -2.99
C GLU A 9 -7.35 -2.67 -3.46
N THR A 10 -6.70 -3.71 -2.94
CA THR A 10 -6.83 -5.08 -3.47
C THR A 10 -7.60 -6.02 -2.56
N GLY A 11 -7.78 -5.67 -1.28
CA GLY A 11 -8.35 -6.55 -0.25
C GLY A 11 -7.39 -7.67 0.22
N GLU A 12 -6.16 -7.71 -0.29
CA GLU A 12 -5.19 -8.75 0.06
C GLU A 12 -4.47 -8.44 1.39
N PRO A 13 -4.00 -9.46 2.13
CA PRO A 13 -3.30 -9.24 3.39
C PRO A 13 -2.00 -8.45 3.22
N ILE A 14 -1.75 -7.49 4.12
CA ILE A 14 -0.49 -6.77 4.24
C ILE A 14 0.49 -7.62 5.03
N ALA A 15 1.72 -7.77 4.51
CA ALA A 15 2.76 -8.52 5.19
C ALA A 15 3.01 -7.97 6.62
N LEU A 16 3.03 -8.86 7.62
CA LEU A 16 3.22 -8.48 9.02
C LEU A 16 4.48 -7.64 9.24
N LYS A 17 5.59 -7.98 8.57
CA LYS A 17 6.84 -7.20 8.63
C LYS A 17 6.66 -5.73 8.24
N ARG A 18 5.73 -5.43 7.32
CA ARG A 18 5.40 -4.06 6.93
C ARG A 18 4.58 -3.35 8.01
N LEU A 19 3.65 -4.05 8.65
CA LEU A 19 2.88 -3.51 9.77
C LEU A 19 3.74 -3.30 11.02
N ASP A 20 4.70 -4.19 11.29
CA ASP A 20 5.68 -4.01 12.37
C ASP A 20 6.52 -2.76 12.14
N ALA A 21 6.99 -2.55 10.90
CA ALA A 21 7.76 -1.37 10.54
C ALA A 21 6.91 -0.09 10.46
N ARG A 22 5.64 -0.21 10.03
CA ARG A 22 4.69 0.88 9.80
C ARG A 22 3.26 0.40 10.11
N PRO A 23 2.79 0.50 11.37
CA PRO A 23 1.49 -0.02 11.77
C PRO A 23 0.32 0.74 11.16
N ILE A 24 0.53 1.96 10.68
CA ILE A 24 -0.49 2.75 9.99
C ILE A 24 -0.58 2.46 8.48
N ALA A 25 0.15 1.46 7.96
CA ALA A 25 0.13 1.15 6.54
C ALA A 25 -1.23 0.57 6.13
N THR A 26 -1.90 1.22 5.16
CA THR A 26 -3.20 0.79 4.64
C THR A 26 -3.14 0.09 3.27
N LEU A 27 -1.98 0.14 2.59
CA LEU A 27 -1.74 -0.51 1.31
C LEU A 27 -0.67 -1.60 1.42
N SER A 28 -0.76 -2.63 0.58
CA SER A 28 0.33 -3.57 0.35
C SER A 28 1.54 -2.89 -0.32
N ILE A 29 2.70 -3.56 -0.32
CA ILE A 29 3.91 -3.06 -1.00
C ILE A 29 3.62 -2.87 -2.49
N GLU A 30 3.09 -3.90 -3.15
CA GLU A 30 2.83 -3.87 -4.59
C GLU A 30 1.83 -2.78 -4.98
N ALA A 31 0.78 -2.60 -4.17
CA ALA A 31 -0.18 -1.51 -4.37
C ALA A 31 0.53 -0.14 -4.26
N GLN A 32 1.32 0.08 -3.21
CA GLN A 32 2.09 1.31 -3.03
C GLN A 32 3.03 1.57 -4.22
N GLU A 33 3.81 0.58 -4.66
CA GLU A 33 4.73 0.71 -5.80
C GLU A 33 3.99 1.08 -7.09
N ARG A 34 2.78 0.53 -7.30
CA ARG A 34 1.93 0.87 -8.46
C ARG A 34 1.42 2.31 -8.38
N HIS A 35 1.07 2.79 -7.19
CA HIS A 35 0.70 4.20 -6.96
C HIS A 35 1.88 5.11 -7.25
N GLU A 36 3.05 4.85 -6.68
CA GLU A 36 4.28 5.65 -6.87
C GLU A 36 4.71 5.67 -8.34
N ARG A 37 4.60 4.54 -9.05
CA ARG A 37 4.87 4.48 -10.50
C ARG A 37 3.90 5.33 -11.31
N ARG A 38 2.60 5.29 -10.98
CA ARG A 38 1.58 6.12 -11.64
C ARG A 38 1.87 7.60 -11.41
N GLU A 39 2.13 8.02 -10.18
CA GLU A 39 2.47 9.42 -9.87
C GLU A 39 3.73 9.91 -10.58
N LYS A 40 4.75 9.04 -10.74
CA LYS A 40 5.98 9.40 -11.47
C LYS A 40 5.73 9.69 -12.95
N VAL A 41 4.81 8.96 -13.59
CA VAL A 41 4.46 9.19 -15.01
C VAL A 41 3.78 10.55 -15.20
N TYR A 42 2.98 11.00 -14.24
CA TYR A 42 2.27 12.28 -14.34
C TYR A 42 3.13 13.51 -14.00
N ARG A 43 4.35 13.35 -13.49
CA ARG A 43 5.20 14.46 -13.04
C ARG A 43 6.20 14.96 -14.08
N ASP A 44 6.31 14.27 -15.22
CA ASP A 44 7.26 14.57 -16.30
C ASP A 44 6.57 15.15 -17.56
N ASP A 45 5.28 15.50 -17.46
CA ASP A 45 4.50 16.22 -18.50
C ASP A 45 4.24 17.68 -18.07
#